data_AF-A0A151RL13-F1
#
_entry.id   AF-A0A151RL13-F1
#
_cell.length_a   1.000
_cell.length_b   1.000
_cell.length_c   1.000
_cell.angle_alpha   90.00
_cell.angle_beta   90.00
_cell.angle_gamma   90.00
#
_symmetry.space_group_name_H-M   'P 1'
#
loop_
_entity.id
_entity.type
_entity.pdbx_description
1 polymer ?
#
loop_
_entity_poly.entity_id
_entity_poly.type
_entity_poly.pdbx_seq_one_letter_code
_entity_poly.pdbx_strand_id
1 'polypeptide(L)'
;MERIVKRNTFFWQSFVYPCDTMMPGMKLGWNLVTGLDRFWSSWKSADDPAKGKYYLKVDIRGYPQLFLMKGSVKKFRSRSWNALALTGYPTQ
;
A
#
# COMPACT_ATOMS: atom_id res chain seq x y z
N MET A 1 -31.75 11.84 23.92
CA MET A 1 -32.05 11.64 22.49
C MET A 1 -30.99 12.39 21.70
N GLU A 2 -30.14 11.84 20.85
CA GLU A 2 -29.94 10.49 20.32
C GLU A 2 -28.42 10.25 20.33
N ARG A 3 -27.97 9.10 20.84
CA ARG A 3 -26.59 8.67 20.59
C ARG A 3 -26.54 8.28 19.12
N ILE A 4 -25.99 9.15 18.27
CA ILE A 4 -25.52 8.76 16.94
C ILE A 4 -24.33 7.83 17.15
N VAL A 5 -24.62 6.56 17.39
CA VAL A 5 -23.62 5.49 17.31
C VAL A 5 -23.20 5.46 15.84
N LYS A 6 -21.99 5.95 15.54
CA LYS A 6 -21.34 5.61 14.27
C LYS A 6 -21.21 4.08 14.24
N ARG A 7 -22.15 3.41 13.58
CA ARG A 7 -22.17 1.94 13.39
C ARG A 7 -21.12 1.51 12.36
N ASN A 8 -19.85 1.84 12.58
CA ASN A 8 -18.75 1.35 11.74
C ASN A 8 -17.37 1.52 12.41
N THR A 9 -17.29 1.32 13.72
CA THR A 9 -16.01 1.17 14.41
C THR A 9 -15.48 -0.25 14.19
N PHE A 10 -14.87 -0.49 13.03
CA PHE A 10 -14.11 -1.71 12.78
C PHE A 10 -12.83 -1.68 13.62
N PHE A 11 -12.72 -2.61 14.57
CA PHE A 11 -11.53 -2.73 15.42
C PHE A 11 -10.31 -3.29 14.66
N TRP A 12 -10.56 -4.22 13.73
CA TRP A 12 -9.55 -4.81 12.87
C TRP A 12 -10.15 -5.11 11.48
N GLN A 13 -9.32 -5.04 10.44
CA GLN A 13 -9.71 -5.40 9.08
C GLN A 13 -8.49 -5.92 8.31
N SER A 14 -8.66 -7.05 7.63
CA SER A 14 -7.58 -7.66 6.83
C SER A 14 -7.01 -6.72 5.76
N PHE A 15 -7.84 -5.86 5.16
CA PHE A 15 -7.43 -4.91 4.12
C PHE A 15 -6.46 -3.82 4.64
N VAL A 16 -6.34 -3.69 5.95
CA VAL A 16 -5.40 -2.76 6.59
C VAL A 16 -4.00 -3.37 6.69
N TYR A 17 -3.90 -4.70 6.72
CA TYR A 17 -2.65 -5.46 6.82
C TYR A 17 -2.52 -6.44 5.65
N PRO A 18 -2.21 -5.92 4.45
CA PRO A 18 -2.09 -6.74 3.26
C PRO A 18 -0.85 -7.65 3.30
N CYS A 19 -0.93 -8.80 2.64
CA CYS A 19 0.21 -9.67 2.35
C CYS A 19 0.85 -9.26 1.01
N ASP A 20 0.76 -10.11 -0.01
CA ASP A 20 1.37 -9.96 -1.33
C ASP A 20 0.40 -9.53 -2.43
N THR A 21 -0.90 -9.74 -2.22
CA THR A 21 -1.94 -9.55 -3.24
C THR A 21 -2.77 -8.29 -2.99
N MET A 22 -2.98 -7.49 -4.04
CA MET A 22 -3.96 -6.39 -4.05
C MET A 22 -5.32 -6.89 -4.53
N MET A 23 -6.35 -6.71 -3.71
CA MET A 23 -7.73 -6.95 -4.10
C MET A 23 -8.47 -5.63 -4.36
N PRO A 24 -9.52 -5.65 -5.21
CA PRO A 24 -10.39 -4.49 -5.40
C PRO A 24 -10.92 -3.95 -4.06
N GLY A 25 -10.85 -2.63 -3.87
CA GLY A 25 -11.29 -1.96 -2.65
C GLY A 25 -10.22 -1.83 -1.55
N MET A 26 -9.06 -2.48 -1.70
CA MET A 26 -7.91 -2.25 -0.82
C MET A 26 -7.27 -0.89 -1.11
N LYS A 27 -6.74 -0.24 -0.07
CA LYS A 27 -6.03 1.04 -0.19
C LYS A 27 -4.53 0.85 0.03
N LEU A 28 -3.72 1.36 -0.89
CA LEU A 28 -2.26 1.38 -0.81
C LEU A 28 -1.78 2.79 -0.40
N GLY A 29 -0.75 2.84 0.44
CA GLY A 29 -0.12 4.08 0.90
C GLY A 29 -0.58 4.54 2.28
N TRP A 30 -0.42 5.84 2.53
CA TRP A 30 -0.55 6.41 3.87
C TRP A 30 -1.98 6.74 4.23
N ASN A 31 -2.41 6.29 5.41
CA ASN A 31 -3.50 6.92 6.13
C ASN A 31 -2.95 8.08 6.94
N LEU A 32 -3.13 9.31 6.46
CA LEU A 32 -2.61 10.52 7.09
C LEU A 32 -3.24 10.84 8.46
N VAL A 33 -4.45 10.33 8.73
CA VAL A 33 -5.14 10.54 10.01
C VAL A 33 -4.57 9.62 11.09
N THR A 34 -4.32 8.34 10.75
CA THR A 34 -3.83 7.34 11.71
C THR A 34 -2.31 7.17 11.67
N GLY A 35 -1.61 7.81 10.73
CA GLY A 35 -0.17 7.63 10.49
C GLY A 35 0.22 6.24 9.99
N LEU A 36 -0.74 5.44 9.51
CA LEU A 36 -0.47 4.05 9.10
C LEU A 36 -0.01 4.01 7.64
N ASP A 37 1.19 3.46 7.42
CA ASP A 37 1.70 3.14 6.09
C ASP A 37 1.23 1.74 5.66
N ARG A 38 0.41 1.68 4.60
CA ARG A 38 -0.05 0.41 4.00
C ARG A 38 0.79 0.10 2.78
N PHE A 39 1.56 -0.98 2.85
CA PHE A 39 2.43 -1.45 1.78
C PHE A 39 2.26 -2.96 1.58
N TRP A 40 2.56 -3.47 0.39
CA TRP A 40 2.53 -4.92 0.12
C TRP A 40 3.91 -5.51 0.27
N SER A 41 3.99 -6.73 0.77
CA SER A 41 5.23 -7.50 0.87
C SER A 41 5.11 -8.77 0.05
N SER A 42 6.14 -9.10 -0.74
CA SER A 42 6.18 -10.39 -1.44
C SER A 42 6.18 -11.54 -0.44
N TRP A 43 5.84 -12.74 -0.91
CA TRP A 43 6.21 -13.97 -0.20
C TRP A 43 7.72 -14.20 -0.28
N LYS A 44 8.23 -15.06 0.59
CA LYS A 44 9.65 -15.39 0.66
C LYS A 44 10.05 -16.38 -0.43
N SER A 45 9.17 -17.33 -0.75
CA SER A 45 9.24 -18.20 -1.91
C SER A 45 7.83 -18.59 -2.35
N ALA A 46 7.69 -19.39 -3.41
CA ALA A 46 6.38 -19.89 -3.85
C ALA A 46 5.67 -20.73 -2.76
N ASP A 47 6.44 -21.46 -1.95
CA ASP A 47 5.93 -22.36 -0.91
C ASP A 47 5.98 -21.75 0.49
N ASP A 48 6.70 -20.65 0.69
CA ASP A 48 6.87 -19.98 1.99
C ASP A 48 6.15 -18.61 1.98
N PRO A 49 4.93 -18.53 2.54
CA PRO A 49 4.15 -17.29 2.61
C PRO A 49 4.68 -16.29 3.65
N ALA A 50 5.80 -16.60 4.32
CA ALA A 50 6.46 -15.63 5.17
C ALA A 50 6.86 -14.36 4.40
N LYS A 51 7.03 -13.26 5.12
CA LYS A 51 7.41 -11.96 4.54
C LYS A 51 8.71 -12.09 3.76
N GLY A 52 8.62 -11.83 2.47
CA GLY A 52 9.74 -11.77 1.55
C GLY A 52 10.51 -10.47 1.65
N LYS A 53 11.55 -10.36 0.81
CA LYS A 53 12.45 -9.20 0.81
C LYS A 53 11.92 -8.03 0.01
N TYR A 54 10.93 -8.24 -0.85
CA TYR A 54 10.39 -7.21 -1.72
C TYR A 54 9.15 -6.58 -1.10
N TYR A 55 9.04 -5.27 -1.23
CA TYR A 55 7.85 -4.56 -0.81
C TYR A 55 7.56 -3.37 -1.72
N LEU A 56 6.27 -3.11 -1.92
CA LEU A 56 5.76 -2.02 -2.74
C LEU A 56 5.14 -0.98 -1.80
N LYS A 57 5.70 0.24 -1.81
CA LYS A 57 5.28 1.31 -0.90
C LYS A 57 5.12 2.65 -1.60
N VAL A 58 4.30 3.52 -1.01
CA VAL A 58 4.14 4.91 -1.46
C VAL A 58 4.96 5.81 -0.54
N ASP A 59 5.89 6.55 -1.13
CA ASP A 59 6.61 7.62 -0.45
C ASP A 59 5.87 8.93 -0.69
N ILE A 60 5.45 9.58 0.39
CA ILE A 60 4.70 10.86 0.35
C ILE A 60 5.61 12.08 0.52
N ARG A 61 6.93 11.89 0.61
CA ARG A 61 7.89 13.00 0.73
C ARG A 61 7.95 13.78 -0.59
N GLY A 62 7.38 14.99 -0.58
CA GLY A 62 7.23 15.81 -1.78
C GLY A 62 6.02 15.36 -2.59
N TYR A 63 6.22 14.98 -3.85
CA TYR A 63 5.13 14.43 -4.66
C TYR A 63 5.00 12.92 -4.41
N PRO A 64 3.80 12.39 -4.14
CA PRO A 64 3.61 10.96 -3.89
C PRO A 64 4.13 10.10 -5.03
N GLN A 65 5.03 9.18 -4.70
CA GLN A 65 5.68 8.28 -5.65
C GLN A 65 5.62 6.83 -5.16
N LEU A 66 5.41 5.91 -6.09
CA LEU A 66 5.38 4.48 -5.80
C LEU A 66 6.77 3.86 -6.05
N PHE A 67 7.25 3.09 -5.07
CA PHE A 67 8.55 2.43 -5.10
C PHE A 67 8.42 0.93 -4.85
N LEU A 68 9.14 0.15 -5.65
CA LEU A 68 9.46 -1.23 -5.32
C LEU A 68 10.82 -1.26 -4.65
N MET A 69 10.89 -1.87 -3.47
CA MET A 69 12.10 -1.97 -2.68
C MET A 69 12.44 -3.43 -2.39
N LYS A 70 13.72 -3.68 -2.17
CA LYS A 70 14.27 -4.94 -1.66
C LYS A 70 15.05 -4.65 -0.37
N GLY A 71 14.51 -4.98 0.79
CA GLY A 71 15.17 -4.70 2.09
C GLY A 71 15.24 -3.21 2.42
N SER A 72 16.33 -2.51 2.09
CA SER A 72 16.43 -1.03 2.18
C SER A 72 16.77 -0.38 0.85
N VAL A 73 16.89 -1.19 -0.20
CA VAL A 73 17.35 -0.77 -1.53
C VAL A 73 16.15 -0.50 -2.43
N LYS A 74 16.08 0.68 -3.04
CA LYS A 74 15.07 1.00 -4.05
C LYS A 74 15.44 0.28 -5.36
N LYS A 75 14.56 -0.59 -5.86
CA LYS A 75 14.77 -1.36 -7.09
C LYS A 75 14.07 -0.74 -8.28
N PHE A 76 12.87 -0.23 -8.09
CA PHE A 76 12.10 0.41 -9.14
C PHE A 76 11.33 1.62 -8.62
N ARG A 77 11.14 2.61 -9.49
CA ARG A 77 10.39 3.84 -9.23
C ARG A 77 9.34 4.01 -10.31
N SER A 78 8.07 3.87 -9.92
CA SER A 78 6.92 4.08 -10.81
C SER A 78 6.63 5.55 -11.11
N ARG A 79 7.42 6.45 -10.50
CA ARG A 79 7.27 7.91 -10.55
C ARG A 79 5.92 8.36 -9.98
N SER A 80 5.61 9.63 -10.20
CA SER A 80 4.45 10.33 -9.70
C SER A 80 3.17 9.90 -10.42
N TRP A 81 2.04 10.00 -9.73
CA TRP A 81 0.70 9.92 -10.32
C TRP A 81 0.38 11.21 -11.08
N ASN A 82 -0.12 11.13 -12.32
CA ASN A 82 -0.50 12.31 -13.11
C ASN A 82 -2.02 12.51 -13.24
N ALA A 83 -2.80 12.03 -12.27
CA ALA A 83 -4.27 11.96 -12.32
C ALA A 83 -4.88 10.92 -13.28
N LEU A 84 -4.08 10.34 -14.19
CA LEU A 84 -4.52 9.35 -15.18
C LEU A 84 -3.84 7.99 -14.98
N ALA A 85 -2.52 8.01 -14.83
CA ALA A 85 -1.67 6.84 -14.69
C ALA A 85 -0.45 7.17 -13.82
N LEU A 86 0.27 6.14 -13.39
CA LEU A 86 1.61 6.32 -12.86
C LEU A 86 2.54 6.62 -14.03
N THR A 87 3.25 7.74 -13.98
CA THR A 87 4.08 8.22 -15.11
C THR A 87 5.21 7.27 -15.51
N GLY A 88 5.60 6.33 -14.64
CA GLY A 88 6.55 5.25 -14.96
C GLY A 88 5.94 4.05 -15.68
N TYR A 89 4.62 3.99 -15.82
CA TYR A 89 3.87 2.97 -16.56
C TYR A 89 2.80 3.65 -17.44
N PRO A 90 3.18 4.13 -18.65
CA PRO A 90 2.20 4.65 -19.57
C PRO A 90 1.20 3.53 -19.93
N THR A 91 -0.08 3.77 -19.67
CA THR A 91 -1.16 2.96 -20.24
C THR A 91 -1.14 3.18 -21.74
N GLN A 92 -0.84 2.12 -22.49
CA GLN A 92 -0.94 2.11 -23.95
C GLN A 92 -2.41 2.27 -24.40
#